data_AF-A0A561SPB9-F1
#
_entry.id   AF-A0A561SPB9-F1
#
_cell.length_a   1.000
_cell.length_b   1.000
_cell.length_c   1.000
_cell.angle_alpha   90.00
_cell.angle_beta   90.00
_cell.angle_gamma   90.00
#
_symmetry.space_group_name_H-M   'P 1'
#
loop_
_entity.id
_entity.type
_entity.pdbx_description
1 polymer ?
#
loop_
_entity_poly.entity_id
_entity_poly.type
_entity_poly.pdbx_seq_one_letter_code
_entity_poly.pdbx_strand_id
1 'polypeptide(L)'
;MRPLEACLLAAVVPAFLVLVARLPGRARHVRALALLPLPVLAAQVLVEGARWQMIPAYVLSGLLALALPAQTRVRGGRAGTGVAVGLGVLALVVAIALPLAVPVFRFPHPTGPFAVGTQTYHWVDAARPDVFTTDPDDRRELVVQVWYPAEDDPSAPRAPYVADGHALAPLARLMRLPGSTFEYLDQVRTNAVAGAPVARGDVRYPVLLFSHGRGGYRQHNTAQVEELVSHGYVVAAIDHPHAAAGVAFPDGRQVDMDPRMLDRAFIDSVIPFLAQDAVFTLDRLTDLDRSDDVLAGRLDLDRVGMFGVSLGGAVTGETCKVEPRVRACLPIDVFLPADVVEQGLRQPVMWISRDAGTMRREGWSESDVEETHRTMRAVFDRLPGAGYIVLVPGMYHADFSDFPLFSPWLAKPLGLSGALDPHRARVIPDAYALAFFDRHLKGLPAPLLDAPSAQYPEVLFERRADPGRTNGPLVR
;
A
#
# COMPACT_ATOMS: atom_id res chain seq x y z
N MET A 1 -2.38 17.67 5.81
CA MET A 1 -3.54 17.98 6.68
C MET A 1 -4.68 18.48 5.81
N ARG A 2 -5.92 18.12 6.14
CA ARG A 2 -7.10 18.53 5.36
C ARG A 2 -7.52 19.98 5.70
N PRO A 3 -8.23 20.69 4.80
CA PRO A 3 -8.55 22.10 5.01
C PRO A 3 -9.30 22.39 6.32
N LEU A 4 -10.35 21.65 6.65
CA LEU A 4 -11.14 21.91 7.86
C LEU A 4 -10.44 21.43 9.13
N GLU A 5 -9.60 20.39 9.07
CA GLU A 5 -8.66 20.05 10.15
C GLU A 5 -7.72 21.22 10.47
N ALA A 6 -7.14 21.84 9.44
CA ALA A 6 -6.25 22.99 9.61
C ALA A 6 -7.01 24.19 10.18
N CYS A 7 -8.23 24.46 9.69
CA CYS A 7 -9.10 25.50 10.24
C CYS A 7 -9.45 25.22 11.71
N LEU A 8 -9.74 23.97 12.08
CA LEU A 8 -10.06 23.60 13.46
C LEU A 8 -8.86 23.87 14.38
N LEU A 9 -7.67 23.41 14.01
CA LEU A 9 -6.46 23.67 14.79
C LEU A 9 -6.15 25.17 14.87
N ALA A 10 -6.33 25.92 13.78
CA ALA A 10 -6.19 27.37 13.75
C ALA A 10 -7.23 28.11 14.60
N ALA A 11 -8.40 27.52 14.87
CA ALA A 11 -9.39 28.04 15.82
C ALA A 11 -9.07 27.67 17.27
N VAL A 12 -8.55 26.46 17.52
CA VAL A 12 -8.22 25.96 18.86
C VAL A 12 -7.06 26.74 19.50
N VAL A 13 -6.01 27.07 18.74
CA VAL A 13 -4.85 27.84 19.23
C VAL A 13 -5.25 29.20 19.85
N PRO A 14 -5.93 30.12 19.13
CA PRO A 14 -6.33 31.40 19.70
C PRO A 14 -7.37 31.24 20.81
N ALA A 15 -8.28 30.28 20.71
CA ALA A 15 -9.23 29.96 21.78
C ALA A 15 -8.52 29.60 23.10
N PHE A 16 -7.45 28.79 23.02
CA PHE A 16 -6.60 28.47 24.16
C PHE A 16 -5.86 29.70 24.70
N LEU A 17 -5.20 30.48 23.83
CA LEU A 17 -4.43 31.66 24.23
C LEU A 17 -5.28 32.72 24.94
N VAL A 18 -6.49 32.98 24.45
CA VAL A 18 -7.41 33.97 25.02
C VAL A 18 -7.89 33.58 26.42
N LEU A 19 -8.02 32.28 26.70
CA LEU A 19 -8.39 31.79 28.04
C LEU A 19 -7.23 31.83 29.02
N VAL A 20 -5.99 31.64 28.57
CA VAL A 20 -4.79 31.70 29.41
C VAL A 20 -4.30 33.13 29.64
N ALA A 21 -4.51 34.03 28.68
CA ALA A 21 -4.05 35.41 28.75
C ALA A 21 -4.76 36.24 29.83
N ARG A 22 -4.01 37.11 30.51
CA ARG A 22 -4.54 38.12 31.43
C ARG A 22 -5.06 39.32 30.65
N LEU A 23 -6.28 39.20 30.12
CA LEU A 23 -6.90 40.26 29.33
C LEU A 23 -7.48 41.40 30.21
N PRO A 24 -7.29 42.68 29.80
CA PRO A 24 -7.88 43.81 30.50
C PRO A 24 -9.42 43.78 30.41
N GLY A 25 -10.11 44.42 31.37
CA GLY A 25 -11.57 44.34 31.51
C GLY A 25 -12.36 44.68 30.23
N ARG A 26 -11.89 45.65 29.45
CA ARG A 26 -12.48 46.07 28.17
C ARG A 26 -12.40 44.98 27.07
N ALA A 27 -11.44 44.08 27.16
CA ALA A 27 -11.21 42.99 26.21
C ALA A 27 -11.86 41.66 26.63
N ARG A 28 -12.68 41.62 27.69
CA ARG A 28 -13.31 40.37 28.16
C ARG A 28 -14.25 39.74 27.14
N HIS A 29 -14.86 40.53 26.25
CA HIS A 29 -15.70 40.02 25.15
C HIS A 29 -14.92 39.11 24.19
N VAL A 30 -13.61 39.30 24.06
CA VAL A 30 -12.72 38.46 23.25
C VAL A 30 -12.71 37.01 23.74
N ARG A 31 -13.04 36.74 25.01
CA ARG A 31 -13.16 35.37 25.54
C ARG A 31 -14.24 34.53 24.87
N ALA A 32 -15.22 35.16 24.20
CA ALA A 32 -16.18 34.45 23.35
C ALA A 32 -15.51 33.67 22.20
N LEU A 33 -14.28 34.04 21.81
CA LEU A 33 -13.48 33.26 20.84
C LEU A 33 -13.21 31.82 21.30
N ALA A 34 -13.33 31.51 22.60
CA ALA A 34 -13.26 30.14 23.10
C ALA A 34 -14.35 29.22 22.52
N LEU A 35 -15.44 29.78 21.98
CA LEU A 35 -16.51 29.04 21.32
C LEU A 35 -16.27 28.82 19.82
N LEU A 36 -15.33 29.54 19.21
CA LEU A 36 -15.03 29.47 17.77
C LEU A 36 -14.69 28.04 17.27
N PRO A 37 -13.98 27.19 18.03
CA PRO A 37 -13.70 25.83 17.58
C PRO A 37 -14.94 24.95 17.37
N LEU A 38 -16.06 25.21 18.06
CA LEU A 38 -17.24 24.34 18.00
C LEU A 38 -17.93 24.28 16.63
N PRO A 39 -18.27 25.42 15.96
CA PRO A 39 -18.83 25.36 14.61
C PRO A 39 -17.84 24.81 13.58
N VAL A 40 -16.53 25.07 13.77
CA VAL A 40 -15.48 24.53 12.87
C VAL A 40 -15.35 23.02 13.04
N LEU A 41 -15.41 22.51 14.28
CA LEU A 41 -15.44 21.08 14.60
C LEU A 41 -16.66 20.42 13.96
N ALA A 42 -17.85 21.02 14.12
CA ALA A 42 -19.06 20.49 13.51
C ALA A 42 -18.94 20.41 11.98
N ALA A 43 -18.43 21.48 11.35
CA ALA A 43 -18.19 21.49 9.90
C ALA A 43 -17.15 20.43 9.49
N GLN A 44 -16.04 20.31 10.22
CA GLN A 44 -15.00 19.32 9.94
C GLN A 44 -15.57 17.89 10.03
N VAL A 45 -16.30 17.55 11.09
CA VAL A 45 -16.87 16.20 11.26
C VAL A 45 -17.92 15.90 10.19
N LEU A 46 -18.76 16.88 9.84
CA LEU A 46 -19.82 16.69 8.84
C LEU A 46 -19.32 16.59 7.40
N VAL A 47 -18.21 17.26 7.07
CA VAL A 47 -17.71 17.35 5.68
C VAL A 47 -16.51 16.42 5.43
N GLU A 48 -15.57 16.38 6.37
CA GLU A 48 -14.35 15.57 6.25
C GLU A 48 -14.43 14.26 7.04
N GLY A 49 -15.47 14.05 7.84
CA GLY A 49 -15.59 12.87 8.69
C GLY A 49 -14.70 12.93 9.93
N ALA A 50 -15.10 12.20 10.96
CA ALA A 50 -14.30 12.03 12.16
C ALA A 50 -13.15 11.06 11.92
N ARG A 51 -12.02 11.28 12.62
CA ARG A 51 -10.93 10.32 12.71
C ARG A 51 -10.21 10.46 14.04
N TRP A 52 -9.61 9.36 14.50
CA TRP A 52 -9.08 9.28 15.86
C TRP A 52 -7.91 10.25 16.12
N GLN A 53 -7.14 10.61 15.09
CA GLN A 53 -6.03 11.56 15.20
C GLN A 53 -6.48 12.96 15.62
N MET A 54 -7.74 13.30 15.37
CA MET A 54 -8.33 14.60 15.70
C MET A 54 -9.05 14.62 17.06
N ILE A 55 -9.18 13.47 17.74
CA ILE A 55 -9.82 13.37 19.07
C ILE A 55 -9.22 14.38 20.08
N PRO A 56 -7.88 14.57 20.18
CA PRO A 56 -7.34 15.57 21.09
C PRO A 56 -7.83 17.00 20.79
N ALA A 57 -7.97 17.36 19.51
CA ALA A 57 -8.52 18.65 19.11
C ALA A 57 -10.02 18.78 19.42
N TYR A 58 -10.78 17.69 19.26
CA TYR A 58 -12.21 17.66 19.60
C TYR A 58 -12.44 17.84 21.10
N VAL A 59 -11.69 17.08 21.92
CA VAL A 59 -11.74 17.19 23.38
C VAL A 59 -11.33 18.58 23.82
N LEU A 60 -10.24 19.12 23.27
CA LEU A 60 -9.76 20.45 23.60
C LEU A 60 -10.80 21.53 23.24
N SER A 61 -11.45 21.42 22.08
CA SER A 61 -12.53 22.33 21.67
C SER A 61 -13.69 22.36 22.69
N GLY A 62 -14.11 21.19 23.17
CA GLY A 62 -15.14 21.08 24.21
C GLY A 62 -14.69 21.65 25.56
N LEU A 63 -13.46 21.34 25.99
CA LEU A 63 -12.90 21.84 27.25
C LEU A 63 -12.76 23.37 27.25
N LEU A 64 -12.33 23.97 26.14
CA LEU A 64 -12.22 25.42 26.00
C LEU A 64 -13.60 26.10 26.11
N ALA A 65 -14.63 25.53 25.50
CA ALA A 65 -15.99 26.04 25.63
C ALA A 65 -16.51 25.96 27.07
N LEU A 66 -16.25 24.85 27.78
CA LEU A 66 -16.65 24.65 29.18
C LEU A 66 -15.87 25.53 30.17
N ALA A 67 -14.63 25.89 29.84
CA ALA A 67 -13.78 26.72 30.69
C ALA A 67 -14.28 28.18 30.79
N LEU A 68 -14.99 28.68 29.77
CA LEU A 68 -15.48 30.05 29.69
C LEU A 68 -16.35 30.48 30.90
N PRO A 69 -17.43 29.75 31.28
CA PRO A 69 -18.20 30.07 32.47
C PRO A 69 -17.43 29.80 33.78
N ALA A 70 -16.54 28.80 33.81
CA ALA A 70 -15.81 28.39 35.01
C ALA A 70 -14.81 29.46 35.49
N GLN A 71 -14.23 30.25 34.59
CA GLN A 71 -13.34 31.37 34.94
C GLN A 71 -14.01 32.47 35.78
N THR A 72 -15.35 32.52 35.78
CA THR A 72 -16.10 33.49 36.60
C THR A 72 -16.39 32.98 38.02
N ARG A 73 -16.23 31.67 38.26
CA ARG A 73 -16.66 30.99 39.50
C ARG A 73 -15.50 30.45 40.35
N VAL A 74 -14.35 30.13 39.76
CA VAL A 74 -13.25 29.45 40.45
C VAL A 74 -12.06 30.38 40.69
N ARG A 75 -11.76 30.69 41.96
CA ARG A 75 -10.50 31.34 42.39
C ARG A 75 -9.44 30.26 42.65
N GLY A 76 -8.74 29.82 41.61
CA GLY A 76 -7.65 28.85 41.74
C GLY A 76 -6.35 29.47 42.27
N GLY A 77 -5.58 28.69 43.03
CA GLY A 77 -4.21 29.06 43.43
C GLY A 77 -3.27 29.16 42.22
N ARG A 78 -2.19 29.93 42.34
CA ARG A 78 -1.19 30.15 41.26
C ARG A 78 -0.60 28.83 40.75
N ALA A 79 -0.33 27.88 41.63
CA ALA A 79 0.21 26.56 41.28
C ALA A 79 -0.78 25.73 40.43
N GLY A 80 -2.06 25.66 40.83
CA GLY A 80 -3.09 24.93 40.08
C GLY A 80 -3.36 25.52 38.70
N THR A 81 -3.28 26.85 38.57
CA THR A 81 -3.38 27.53 37.27
C THR A 81 -2.21 27.16 36.35
N GLY A 82 -0.98 27.13 36.89
CA GLY A 82 0.20 26.73 36.13
C GLY A 82 0.13 25.30 35.60
N VAL A 83 -0.31 24.36 36.43
CA VAL A 83 -0.51 22.94 36.02
C VAL A 83 -1.56 22.83 34.92
N ALA A 84 -2.70 23.51 35.05
CA ALA A 84 -3.76 23.48 34.05
C ALA A 84 -3.30 24.05 32.69
N VAL A 85 -2.54 25.15 32.71
CA VAL A 85 -1.93 25.73 31.50
C VAL A 85 -0.94 24.76 30.88
N GLY A 86 -0.07 24.14 31.68
CA GLY A 86 0.91 23.15 31.21
C GLY A 86 0.25 21.95 30.53
N LEU A 87 -0.79 21.38 31.15
CA LEU A 87 -1.57 20.29 30.56
C LEU A 87 -2.28 20.73 29.28
N GLY A 88 -2.80 21.96 29.24
CA GLY A 88 -3.42 22.52 28.04
C GLY A 88 -2.43 22.72 26.87
N VAL A 89 -1.20 23.18 27.16
CA VAL A 89 -0.13 23.26 26.17
C VAL A 89 0.23 21.87 25.65
N LEU A 90 0.37 20.88 26.54
CA LEU A 90 0.63 19.50 26.12
C LEU A 90 -0.50 18.96 25.22
N ALA A 91 -1.75 19.16 25.61
CA ALA A 91 -2.91 18.76 24.80
C ALA A 91 -2.92 19.44 23.44
N LEU A 92 -2.55 20.73 23.37
CA LEU A 92 -2.43 21.47 22.11
C LEU A 92 -1.31 20.92 21.23
N VAL A 93 -0.14 20.60 21.80
CA VAL A 93 0.97 19.97 21.07
C VAL A 93 0.53 18.63 20.50
N VAL A 94 -0.12 17.78 21.29
CA VAL A 94 -0.64 16.49 20.82
C VAL A 94 -1.70 16.67 19.72
N ALA A 95 -2.63 17.63 19.89
CA ALA A 95 -3.67 17.92 18.91
C ALA A 95 -3.10 18.38 17.54
N ILE A 96 -1.94 19.03 17.52
CA ILE A 96 -1.28 19.45 16.29
C ILE A 96 -0.38 18.33 15.74
N ALA A 97 0.42 17.70 16.59
CA ALA A 97 1.43 16.74 16.17
C ALA A 97 0.82 15.45 15.61
N LEU A 98 -0.24 14.93 16.23
CA LEU A 98 -0.83 13.65 15.85
C LEU A 98 -1.38 13.59 14.41
N PRO A 99 -2.21 14.55 13.94
CA PRO A 99 -2.70 14.55 12.56
C PRO A 99 -1.63 14.91 11.51
N LEU A 100 -0.50 15.50 11.93
CA LEU A 100 0.68 15.69 11.06
C LEU A 100 1.50 14.40 10.94
N ALA A 101 1.63 13.68 12.04
CA ALA A 101 2.36 12.43 12.10
C ALA A 101 1.65 11.30 11.35
N VAL A 102 0.33 11.19 11.48
CA VAL A 102 -0.51 10.21 10.77
C VAL A 102 -1.55 10.95 9.93
N PRO A 103 -1.16 11.49 8.76
CA PRO A 103 -2.03 12.32 7.94
C PRO A 103 -2.97 11.48 7.08
N VAL A 104 -4.10 12.07 6.66
CA VAL A 104 -4.74 11.66 5.40
C VAL A 104 -3.79 12.10 4.27
N PHE A 105 -2.96 11.19 3.81
CA PHE A 105 -1.93 11.45 2.82
C PHE A 105 -2.53 11.57 1.41
N ARG A 106 -1.69 11.97 0.45
CA ARG A 106 -2.04 11.99 -0.97
C ARG A 106 -1.14 11.02 -1.69
N PHE A 107 -1.73 10.24 -2.59
CA PHE A 107 -0.93 9.44 -3.51
C PHE A 107 -0.09 10.35 -4.41
N PRO A 108 1.15 9.95 -4.73
CA PRO A 108 1.91 10.60 -5.79
C PRO A 108 1.15 10.49 -7.11
N HIS A 109 1.28 11.51 -7.95
CA HIS A 109 0.71 11.44 -9.29
C HIS A 109 1.54 10.47 -10.15
N PRO A 110 0.90 9.52 -10.84
CA PRO A 110 1.56 8.66 -11.82
C PRO A 110 2.19 9.47 -12.95
N THR A 111 3.26 8.96 -13.55
CA THR A 111 4.03 9.71 -14.56
C THR A 111 3.65 9.41 -16.00
N GLY A 112 2.87 8.35 -16.23
CA GLY A 112 2.44 7.95 -17.56
C GLY A 112 1.30 8.81 -18.13
N PRO A 113 1.01 8.67 -19.44
CA PRO A 113 0.06 9.53 -20.14
C PRO A 113 -1.42 9.21 -19.85
N PHE A 114 -1.73 8.05 -19.27
CA PHE A 114 -3.11 7.63 -19.05
C PHE A 114 -3.60 8.01 -17.65
N ALA A 115 -4.86 8.44 -17.57
CA ALA A 115 -5.57 8.44 -16.30
C ALA A 115 -5.84 6.98 -15.86
N VAL A 116 -6.25 6.80 -14.61
CA VAL A 116 -6.47 5.48 -14.03
C VAL A 116 -7.96 5.26 -13.76
N GLY A 117 -8.51 4.19 -14.31
CA GLY A 117 -9.84 3.67 -13.97
C GLY A 117 -9.71 2.46 -13.04
N THR A 118 -10.74 2.17 -12.26
CA THR A 118 -10.76 0.95 -11.42
C THR A 118 -12.15 0.31 -11.32
N GLN A 119 -12.18 -1.01 -11.21
CA GLN A 119 -13.36 -1.83 -10.91
C GLN A 119 -13.01 -2.96 -9.94
N THR A 120 -13.98 -3.42 -9.15
CA THR A 120 -13.81 -4.56 -8.23
C THR A 120 -14.77 -5.66 -8.62
N TYR A 121 -14.27 -6.89 -8.66
CA TYR A 121 -15.02 -8.09 -8.99
C TYR A 121 -14.97 -9.07 -7.82
N HIS A 122 -16.03 -9.86 -7.69
CA HIS A 122 -16.10 -10.98 -6.76
C HIS A 122 -16.41 -12.23 -7.57
N TRP A 123 -15.54 -13.23 -7.44
CA TRP A 123 -15.64 -14.49 -8.17
C TRP A 123 -15.58 -15.67 -7.23
N VAL A 124 -16.29 -16.74 -7.60
CA VAL A 124 -16.29 -18.01 -6.88
C VAL A 124 -15.69 -19.09 -7.79
N ASP A 125 -14.63 -19.73 -7.31
CA ASP A 125 -14.03 -20.90 -7.93
C ASP A 125 -14.79 -22.15 -7.50
N ALA A 126 -15.89 -22.43 -8.21
CA ALA A 126 -16.80 -23.53 -7.90
C ALA A 126 -16.13 -24.92 -7.94
N ALA A 127 -14.97 -25.04 -8.58
CA ALA A 127 -14.23 -26.30 -8.71
C ALA A 127 -13.28 -26.56 -7.53
N ARG A 128 -12.92 -25.53 -6.75
CA ARG A 128 -11.90 -25.63 -5.72
C ARG A 128 -12.48 -25.45 -4.31
N PRO A 129 -12.33 -26.44 -3.42
CA PRO A 129 -12.68 -26.26 -2.00
C PRO A 129 -11.74 -25.25 -1.34
N ASP A 130 -12.24 -24.53 -0.33
CA ASP A 130 -11.39 -23.61 0.43
C ASP A 130 -10.65 -24.36 1.54
N VAL A 131 -9.31 -24.42 1.45
CA VAL A 131 -8.44 -25.14 2.41
C VAL A 131 -8.34 -24.44 3.77
N PHE A 132 -8.86 -23.22 3.88
CA PHE A 132 -8.90 -22.49 5.13
C PHE A 132 -10.11 -22.83 5.98
N THR A 133 -11.19 -23.36 5.39
CA THR A 133 -12.41 -23.70 6.11
C THR A 133 -12.49 -25.20 6.37
N THR A 134 -13.35 -25.58 7.33
CA THR A 134 -13.64 -27.00 7.63
C THR A 134 -14.92 -27.48 6.94
N ASP A 135 -15.65 -26.58 6.30
CA ASP A 135 -16.89 -26.92 5.60
C ASP A 135 -16.53 -27.48 4.20
N PRO A 136 -16.86 -28.74 3.89
CA PRO A 136 -16.56 -29.34 2.59
C PRO A 136 -17.35 -28.73 1.43
N ASP A 137 -18.42 -27.97 1.70
CA ASP A 137 -19.26 -27.31 0.70
C ASP A 137 -18.76 -25.89 0.37
N ASP A 138 -17.89 -25.31 1.19
CA ASP A 138 -17.27 -24.03 0.89
C ASP A 138 -16.40 -24.12 -0.37
N ARG A 139 -16.49 -23.08 -1.19
CA ARG A 139 -15.71 -22.93 -2.42
C ARG A 139 -14.86 -21.69 -2.30
N ARG A 140 -13.68 -21.73 -2.93
CA ARG A 140 -12.75 -20.63 -2.86
C ARG A 140 -13.33 -19.40 -3.55
N GLU A 141 -13.49 -18.32 -2.79
CA GLU A 141 -13.96 -17.04 -3.31
C GLU A 141 -12.80 -16.04 -3.37
N LEU A 142 -12.80 -15.14 -4.34
CA LEU A 142 -11.82 -14.08 -4.47
C LEU A 142 -12.49 -12.73 -4.71
N VAL A 143 -11.93 -11.69 -4.09
CA VAL A 143 -12.21 -10.30 -4.45
C VAL A 143 -11.00 -9.78 -5.21
N VAL A 144 -11.21 -9.31 -6.43
CA VAL A 144 -10.14 -8.84 -7.32
C VAL A 144 -10.43 -7.41 -7.73
N GLN A 145 -9.48 -6.51 -7.51
CA GLN A 145 -9.57 -5.13 -8.00
C GLN A 145 -8.70 -4.97 -9.23
N VAL A 146 -9.31 -4.46 -10.30
CA VAL A 146 -8.64 -4.21 -11.58
C VAL A 146 -8.49 -2.72 -11.77
N TRP A 147 -7.28 -2.27 -12.06
CA TRP A 147 -6.98 -0.92 -12.52
C TRP A 147 -6.59 -0.97 -13.99
N TYR A 148 -7.02 0.03 -14.76
CA TYR A 148 -6.83 0.06 -16.21
C TYR A 148 -6.63 1.49 -16.73
N PRO A 149 -5.99 1.66 -17.90
CA PRO A 149 -5.83 2.98 -18.53
C PRO A 149 -7.20 3.56 -18.89
N ALA A 150 -7.49 4.77 -18.42
CA ALA A 150 -8.79 5.41 -18.56
C ALA A 150 -8.69 6.77 -19.26
N GLU A 151 -9.84 7.28 -19.71
CA GLU A 151 -9.98 8.68 -20.08
C GLU A 151 -9.81 9.58 -18.84
N ASP A 152 -9.15 10.73 -19.02
CA ASP A 152 -9.01 11.70 -17.93
C ASP A 152 -10.28 12.53 -17.79
N ASP A 153 -10.84 12.53 -16.58
CA ASP A 153 -11.87 13.46 -16.14
C ASP A 153 -11.43 14.11 -14.83
N PRO A 154 -10.90 15.35 -14.88
CA PRO A 154 -10.48 16.08 -13.69
C PRO A 154 -11.62 16.37 -12.71
N SER A 155 -12.89 16.32 -13.15
CA SER A 155 -14.07 16.60 -12.32
C SER A 155 -14.61 15.36 -11.61
N ALA A 156 -14.25 14.16 -12.07
CA ALA A 156 -14.72 12.92 -11.50
C ALA A 156 -14.16 12.69 -10.07
N PRO A 157 -14.98 12.16 -9.14
CA PRO A 157 -14.53 11.85 -7.80
C PRO A 157 -13.51 10.71 -7.85
N ARG A 158 -12.36 10.92 -7.19
CA ARG A 158 -11.32 9.89 -7.07
C ARG A 158 -11.75 8.80 -6.10
N ALA A 159 -11.37 7.56 -6.40
CA ALA A 159 -11.69 6.39 -5.60
C ALA A 159 -11.01 6.46 -4.21
N PRO A 160 -11.64 5.90 -3.17
CA PRO A 160 -10.98 5.72 -1.88
C PRO A 160 -9.81 4.74 -2.01
N TYR A 161 -8.78 4.90 -1.17
CA TYR A 161 -7.67 3.94 -1.10
C TYR A 161 -8.13 2.56 -0.65
N VAL A 162 -9.00 2.52 0.37
CA VAL A 162 -9.69 1.30 0.82
C VAL A 162 -11.17 1.62 0.94
N ALA A 163 -12.03 0.72 0.46
CA ALA A 163 -13.48 0.93 0.47
C ALA A 163 -14.07 0.94 1.90
N ASP A 164 -13.54 0.08 2.77
CA ASP A 164 -13.90 -0.01 4.18
C ASP A 164 -12.62 -0.10 5.04
N GLY A 165 -12.36 0.94 5.82
CA GLY A 165 -11.20 1.00 6.71
C GLY A 165 -11.27 -0.01 7.87
N HIS A 166 -12.46 -0.48 8.27
CA HIS A 166 -12.61 -1.47 9.32
C HIS A 166 -12.04 -2.84 8.93
N ALA A 167 -12.00 -3.15 7.63
CA ALA A 167 -11.37 -4.36 7.10
C ALA A 167 -9.86 -4.43 7.41
N LEU A 168 -9.23 -3.30 7.79
CA LEU A 168 -7.81 -3.25 8.18
C LEU A 168 -7.57 -3.40 9.69
N ALA A 169 -8.61 -3.60 10.50
CA ALA A 169 -8.44 -3.86 11.92
C ALA A 169 -7.53 -5.08 12.23
N PRO A 170 -7.57 -6.18 11.46
CA PRO A 170 -6.62 -7.29 11.62
C PRO A 170 -5.17 -6.88 11.37
N LEU A 171 -4.90 -6.02 10.37
CA LEU A 171 -3.56 -5.48 10.12
C LEU A 171 -3.06 -4.66 11.31
N ALA A 172 -3.91 -3.80 11.88
CA ALA A 172 -3.55 -3.04 13.07
C ALA A 172 -3.19 -3.98 14.24
N ARG A 173 -3.96 -5.05 14.46
CA ARG A 173 -3.68 -6.05 15.50
C ARG A 173 -2.39 -6.82 15.23
N LEU A 174 -2.10 -7.17 13.98
CA LEU A 174 -0.84 -7.81 13.58
C LEU A 174 0.36 -6.92 13.94
N MET A 175 0.20 -5.61 13.82
CA MET A 175 1.20 -4.61 14.22
C MET A 175 1.17 -4.26 15.71
N ARG A 176 0.35 -4.95 16.52
CA ARG A 176 0.14 -4.67 17.95
C ARG A 176 -0.41 -3.27 18.25
N LEU A 177 -1.22 -2.75 17.34
CA LEU A 177 -1.90 -1.47 17.43
C LEU A 177 -3.41 -1.68 17.69
N PRO A 178 -4.12 -0.68 18.24
CA PRO A 178 -5.58 -0.72 18.34
C PRO A 178 -6.22 -0.93 16.96
N GLY A 179 -7.27 -1.76 16.87
CA GLY A 179 -7.95 -2.10 15.61
C GLY A 179 -8.36 -0.88 14.76
N SER A 180 -8.71 0.23 15.40
CA SER A 180 -9.14 1.46 14.74
C SER A 180 -8.01 2.29 14.12
N THR A 181 -6.76 1.86 14.27
CA THR A 181 -5.59 2.65 13.87
C THR A 181 -5.58 2.98 12.37
N PHE A 182 -6.00 2.03 11.53
CA PHE A 182 -5.98 2.16 10.07
C PHE A 182 -7.36 2.45 9.45
N GLU A 183 -8.40 2.65 10.26
CA GLU A 183 -9.76 2.94 9.75
C GLU A 183 -9.80 4.19 8.88
N TYR A 184 -9.01 5.21 9.21
CA TYR A 184 -8.95 6.49 8.47
C TYR A 184 -8.47 6.36 7.00
N LEU A 185 -7.94 5.19 6.60
CA LEU A 185 -7.44 4.98 5.24
C LEU A 185 -8.56 5.01 4.19
N ASP A 186 -9.83 4.83 4.59
CA ASP A 186 -11.01 5.07 3.75
C ASP A 186 -11.22 6.54 3.35
N GLN A 187 -10.61 7.47 4.10
CA GLN A 187 -10.60 8.91 3.82
C GLN A 187 -9.48 9.32 2.86
N VAL A 188 -8.52 8.43 2.59
CA VAL A 188 -7.46 8.66 1.59
C VAL A 188 -8.04 8.45 0.19
N ARG A 189 -7.63 9.28 -0.76
CA ARG A 189 -8.04 9.20 -2.17
C ARG A 189 -6.84 8.84 -3.04
N THR A 190 -7.06 7.93 -3.98
CA THR A 190 -6.04 7.53 -4.98
C THR A 190 -6.13 8.45 -6.21
N ASN A 191 -5.40 8.13 -7.29
CA ASN A 191 -5.56 8.83 -8.58
C ASN A 191 -6.64 8.18 -9.47
N ALA A 192 -7.12 7.00 -9.10
CA ALA A 192 -8.11 6.24 -9.86
C ALA A 192 -9.54 6.83 -9.78
N VAL A 193 -10.35 6.57 -10.81
CA VAL A 193 -11.78 6.85 -10.84
C VAL A 193 -12.53 5.53 -11.01
N ALA A 194 -13.51 5.28 -10.13
CA ALA A 194 -14.31 4.06 -10.18
C ALA A 194 -15.20 4.05 -11.44
N GLY A 195 -15.14 2.97 -12.22
CA GLY A 195 -15.97 2.81 -13.43
C GLY A 195 -15.70 3.85 -14.54
N ALA A 196 -14.51 4.44 -14.58
CA ALA A 196 -14.16 5.38 -15.65
C ALA A 196 -14.14 4.68 -17.02
N PRO A 197 -14.49 5.36 -18.12
CA PRO A 197 -14.32 4.81 -19.45
C PRO A 197 -12.86 4.45 -19.72
N VAL A 198 -12.61 3.28 -20.32
CA VAL A 198 -11.26 2.89 -20.78
C VAL A 198 -10.73 3.91 -21.78
N ALA A 199 -9.43 4.18 -21.74
CA ALA A 199 -8.77 5.11 -22.65
C ALA A 199 -9.09 4.81 -24.12
N ARG A 200 -9.23 5.88 -24.93
CA ARG A 200 -9.67 5.82 -26.33
C ARG A 200 -8.74 5.02 -27.24
N GLY A 201 -9.32 4.54 -28.33
CA GLY A 201 -8.65 3.73 -29.36
C GLY A 201 -8.96 2.24 -29.21
N ASP A 202 -8.47 1.43 -30.13
CA ASP A 202 -8.67 -0.04 -30.16
C ASP A 202 -7.44 -0.79 -29.63
N VAL A 203 -6.74 -0.18 -28.67
CA VAL A 203 -5.52 -0.75 -28.08
C VAL A 203 -5.89 -1.78 -27.02
N ARG A 204 -5.23 -2.94 -27.08
CA ARG A 204 -5.24 -3.95 -26.01
C ARG A 204 -4.03 -3.75 -25.12
N TYR A 205 -4.22 -3.82 -23.81
CA TYR A 205 -3.18 -3.54 -22.83
C TYR A 205 -2.64 -4.83 -22.21
N PRO A 206 -1.31 -5.01 -22.09
CA PRO A 206 -0.74 -6.13 -21.35
C PRO A 206 -1.29 -6.18 -19.92
N VAL A 207 -1.47 -7.39 -19.41
CA VAL A 207 -2.10 -7.63 -18.11
C VAL A 207 -1.05 -8.01 -17.06
N LEU A 208 -1.13 -7.43 -15.88
CA LEU A 208 -0.29 -7.76 -14.74
C LEU A 208 -1.16 -8.28 -13.60
N LEU A 209 -0.77 -9.39 -12.99
CA LEU A 209 -1.35 -9.85 -11.73
C LEU A 209 -0.52 -9.32 -10.56
N PHE A 210 -1.18 -8.82 -9.52
CA PHE A 210 -0.56 -8.41 -8.27
C PHE A 210 -1.03 -9.29 -7.10
N SER A 211 -0.07 -9.80 -6.33
CA SER A 211 -0.32 -10.52 -5.08
C SER A 211 0.32 -9.79 -3.89
N HIS A 212 -0.45 -9.62 -2.82
CA HIS A 212 -0.03 -8.89 -1.63
C HIS A 212 0.81 -9.76 -0.67
N GLY A 213 1.57 -9.11 0.22
CA GLY A 213 2.26 -9.77 1.32
C GLY A 213 1.31 -10.39 2.35
N ARG A 214 1.84 -11.19 3.29
CA ARG A 214 1.04 -11.79 4.38
C ARG A 214 0.38 -10.69 5.21
N GLY A 215 -0.93 -10.81 5.45
CA GLY A 215 -1.70 -9.78 6.17
C GLY A 215 -1.82 -8.47 5.38
N GLY A 216 -1.48 -8.48 4.08
CA GLY A 216 -1.74 -7.38 3.15
C GLY A 216 -3.18 -7.37 2.66
N TYR A 217 -3.41 -6.68 1.54
CA TYR A 217 -4.71 -6.56 0.88
C TYR A 217 -4.48 -6.10 -0.57
N ARG A 218 -5.48 -6.21 -1.42
CA ARG A 218 -5.36 -5.92 -2.86
C ARG A 218 -4.85 -4.49 -3.18
N GLN A 219 -5.08 -3.51 -2.31
CA GLN A 219 -4.60 -2.13 -2.49
C GLN A 219 -3.20 -1.86 -1.89
N HIS A 220 -2.51 -2.85 -1.33
CA HIS A 220 -1.27 -2.69 -0.56
C HIS A 220 -0.12 -1.97 -1.32
N ASN A 221 -0.14 -1.98 -2.65
CA ASN A 221 0.86 -1.37 -3.53
C ASN A 221 0.21 -0.45 -4.58
N THR A 222 -0.83 0.30 -4.21
CA THR A 222 -1.58 1.17 -5.11
C THR A 222 -0.70 2.19 -5.83
N ALA A 223 0.31 2.77 -5.19
CA ALA A 223 1.18 3.74 -5.89
C ALA A 223 1.93 3.10 -7.08
N GLN A 224 2.46 1.90 -6.89
CA GLN A 224 3.14 1.12 -7.93
C GLN A 224 2.16 0.64 -9.02
N VAL A 225 0.97 0.21 -8.61
CA VAL A 225 -0.10 -0.21 -9.52
C VAL A 225 -0.54 0.95 -10.41
N GLU A 226 -0.82 2.13 -9.84
CA GLU A 226 -1.24 3.31 -10.60
C GLU A 226 -0.14 3.81 -11.53
N GLU A 227 1.13 3.72 -11.13
CA GLU A 227 2.27 4.01 -12.02
C GLU A 227 2.23 3.08 -13.24
N LEU A 228 2.22 1.76 -13.05
CA LEU A 228 2.16 0.80 -14.15
C LEU A 228 0.95 1.04 -15.05
N VAL A 229 -0.23 1.26 -14.46
CA VAL A 229 -1.46 1.50 -15.23
C VAL A 229 -1.37 2.78 -16.06
N SER A 230 -0.82 3.86 -15.50
CA SER A 230 -0.63 5.11 -16.23
C SER A 230 0.26 4.97 -17.46
N HIS A 231 1.11 3.93 -17.52
CA HIS A 231 1.96 3.59 -18.66
C HIS A 231 1.35 2.54 -19.60
N GLY A 232 0.06 2.23 -19.47
CA GLY A 232 -0.65 1.36 -20.40
C GLY A 232 -0.58 -0.13 -20.03
N TYR A 233 -0.70 -0.45 -18.74
CA TYR A 233 -0.95 -1.80 -18.24
C TYR A 233 -2.35 -1.90 -17.63
N VAL A 234 -2.97 -3.08 -17.72
CA VAL A 234 -4.07 -3.44 -16.84
C VAL A 234 -3.49 -4.24 -15.67
N VAL A 235 -3.84 -3.89 -14.45
CA VAL A 235 -3.33 -4.58 -13.25
C VAL A 235 -4.50 -5.15 -12.45
N ALA A 236 -4.50 -6.45 -12.19
CA ALA A 236 -5.48 -7.14 -11.35
C ALA A 236 -4.83 -7.55 -10.02
N ALA A 237 -5.20 -6.88 -8.93
CA ALA A 237 -4.77 -7.23 -7.59
C ALA A 237 -5.76 -8.18 -6.93
N ILE A 238 -5.22 -9.25 -6.34
CA ILE A 238 -6.00 -10.32 -5.75
C ILE A 238 -6.00 -10.14 -4.24
N ASP A 239 -7.19 -10.04 -3.62
CA ASP A 239 -7.31 -10.42 -2.22
C ASP A 239 -7.33 -11.92 -2.14
N HIS A 240 -6.43 -12.47 -1.32
CA HIS A 240 -6.44 -13.88 -0.97
C HIS A 240 -7.14 -14.02 0.40
N PRO A 241 -8.45 -14.36 0.48
CA PRO A 241 -9.12 -14.51 1.77
C PRO A 241 -8.37 -15.47 2.68
N HIS A 242 -8.38 -15.16 3.98
CA HIS A 242 -7.59 -15.81 5.03
C HIS A 242 -6.07 -15.57 5.00
N ALA A 243 -5.49 -15.14 3.88
CA ALA A 243 -4.09 -14.70 3.80
C ALA A 243 -3.92 -13.18 3.85
N ALA A 244 -4.92 -12.43 3.37
CA ALA A 244 -5.06 -10.98 3.54
C ALA A 244 -5.40 -10.63 4.99
N ALA A 245 -5.15 -9.38 5.40
CA ALA A 245 -5.53 -8.88 6.73
C ALA A 245 -7.04 -9.05 6.95
N GLY A 246 -7.84 -8.47 6.06
CA GLY A 246 -9.28 -8.58 6.06
C GLY A 246 -9.82 -8.31 4.66
N VAL A 247 -10.76 -9.13 4.22
CA VAL A 247 -11.41 -9.02 2.92
C VAL A 247 -12.88 -8.72 3.14
N ALA A 248 -13.33 -7.55 2.68
CA ALA A 248 -14.74 -7.18 2.64
C ALA A 248 -15.36 -7.66 1.32
N PHE A 249 -16.39 -8.51 1.43
CA PHE A 249 -17.14 -9.04 0.30
C PHE A 249 -18.34 -8.15 -0.05
N PRO A 250 -18.84 -8.20 -1.30
CA PRO A 250 -20.00 -7.40 -1.71
C PRO A 250 -21.29 -7.69 -0.93
N ASP A 251 -21.41 -8.88 -0.35
CA ASP A 251 -22.54 -9.30 0.49
C ASP A 251 -22.46 -8.79 1.94
N GLY A 252 -21.41 -8.03 2.27
CA GLY A 252 -21.16 -7.46 3.60
C GLY A 252 -20.41 -8.40 4.55
N ARG A 253 -20.05 -9.62 4.14
CA ARG A 253 -19.16 -10.47 4.93
C ARG A 253 -17.76 -9.88 4.98
N GLN A 254 -17.10 -10.08 6.12
CA GLN A 254 -15.68 -9.83 6.27
C GLN A 254 -14.96 -11.12 6.63
N VAL A 255 -13.91 -11.45 5.89
CA VAL A 255 -13.04 -12.59 6.17
C VAL A 255 -11.68 -12.07 6.65
N ASP A 256 -11.37 -12.35 7.91
CA ASP A 256 -10.10 -11.99 8.54
C ASP A 256 -8.99 -13.00 8.21
N MET A 257 -7.74 -12.58 8.39
CA MET A 257 -6.56 -13.44 8.28
C MET A 257 -6.66 -14.65 9.22
N ASP A 258 -6.37 -15.84 8.71
CA ASP A 258 -6.29 -17.05 9.51
C ASP A 258 -5.04 -17.02 10.41
N PRO A 259 -5.15 -17.31 11.72
CA PRO A 259 -4.01 -17.35 12.63
C PRO A 259 -2.88 -18.30 12.21
N ARG A 260 -3.18 -19.37 11.44
CA ARG A 260 -2.18 -20.29 10.87
C ARG A 260 -1.22 -19.57 9.94
N MET A 261 -1.59 -18.42 9.37
CA MET A 261 -0.68 -17.56 8.60
C MET A 261 0.49 -17.02 9.44
N LEU A 262 0.48 -17.15 10.76
CA LEU A 262 1.65 -16.84 11.60
C LEU A 262 2.70 -17.96 11.61
N ASP A 263 2.31 -19.18 11.23
CA ASP A 263 3.19 -20.34 11.18
C ASP A 263 3.87 -20.46 9.81
N ARG A 264 5.21 -20.58 9.82
CA ARG A 264 6.01 -20.62 8.58
C ARG A 264 5.74 -21.89 7.77
N ALA A 265 5.59 -23.04 8.40
CA ALA A 265 5.35 -24.30 7.69
C ALA A 265 3.98 -24.31 7.00
N PHE A 266 2.97 -23.70 7.63
CA PHE A 266 1.67 -23.49 7.01
C PHE A 266 1.77 -22.53 5.81
N ILE A 267 2.47 -21.39 5.95
CA ILE A 267 2.72 -20.49 4.81
C ILE A 267 3.34 -21.25 3.65
N ASP A 268 4.43 -21.99 3.89
CA ASP A 268 5.13 -22.70 2.82
C ASP A 268 4.21 -23.74 2.14
N SER A 269 3.32 -24.39 2.90
CA SER A 269 2.37 -25.38 2.34
C SER A 269 1.18 -24.75 1.61
N VAL A 270 0.80 -23.50 1.90
CA VAL A 270 -0.35 -22.83 1.27
C VAL A 270 0.02 -22.00 0.04
N ILE A 271 1.30 -21.70 -0.19
CA ILE A 271 1.77 -20.95 -1.39
C ILE A 271 1.26 -21.55 -2.71
N PRO A 272 1.32 -22.88 -2.96
CA PRO A 272 0.75 -23.46 -4.17
C PRO A 272 -0.76 -23.25 -4.30
N PHE A 273 -1.50 -23.26 -3.19
CA PHE A 273 -2.93 -22.98 -3.18
C PHE A 273 -3.22 -21.52 -3.54
N LEU A 274 -2.45 -20.56 -3.01
CA LEU A 274 -2.57 -19.15 -3.35
C LEU A 274 -2.15 -18.85 -4.80
N ALA A 275 -1.21 -19.62 -5.37
CA ALA A 275 -0.87 -19.52 -6.78
C ALA A 275 -2.05 -19.90 -7.70
N GLN A 276 -2.90 -20.85 -7.28
CA GLN A 276 -4.13 -21.17 -8.00
C GLN A 276 -5.16 -20.04 -7.96
N ASP A 277 -5.14 -19.16 -6.95
CA ASP A 277 -5.97 -17.95 -6.95
C ASP A 277 -5.58 -17.02 -8.13
N ALA A 278 -4.28 -16.93 -8.45
CA ALA A 278 -3.78 -16.14 -9.58
C ALA A 278 -4.13 -16.78 -10.94
N VAL A 279 -4.02 -18.11 -11.05
CA VAL A 279 -4.45 -18.85 -12.26
C VAL A 279 -5.94 -18.65 -12.52
N PHE A 280 -6.77 -18.82 -11.49
CA PHE A 280 -8.21 -18.60 -11.58
C PHE A 280 -8.57 -17.15 -11.93
N THR A 281 -7.84 -16.18 -11.36
CA THR A 281 -7.99 -14.76 -11.72
C THR A 281 -7.71 -14.53 -13.20
N LEU A 282 -6.69 -15.17 -13.77
CA LEU A 282 -6.39 -15.07 -15.20
C LEU A 282 -7.48 -15.69 -16.09
N ASP A 283 -8.09 -16.79 -15.65
CA ASP A 283 -9.25 -17.37 -16.35
C ASP A 283 -10.44 -16.41 -16.34
N ARG A 284 -10.71 -15.77 -15.20
CA ARG A 284 -11.78 -14.77 -15.09
C ARG A 284 -11.51 -13.50 -15.91
N LEU A 285 -10.26 -13.05 -15.99
CA LEU A 285 -9.87 -11.97 -16.90
C LEU A 285 -10.09 -12.35 -18.37
N THR A 286 -9.91 -13.63 -18.72
CA THR A 286 -10.25 -14.13 -20.06
C THR A 286 -11.75 -14.03 -20.36
N ASP A 287 -12.59 -14.26 -19.35
CA ASP A 287 -14.03 -14.09 -19.48
C ASP A 287 -14.40 -12.59 -19.58
N LEU A 288 -13.77 -11.72 -18.79
CA LEU A 288 -13.99 -10.27 -18.87
C LEU A 288 -13.64 -9.70 -20.24
N ASP A 289 -12.52 -10.12 -20.85
CA ASP A 289 -12.14 -9.66 -22.20
C ASP A 289 -13.18 -10.01 -23.27
N ARG A 290 -14.06 -10.99 -23.03
CA ARG A 290 -15.11 -11.36 -23.98
C ARG A 290 -16.40 -10.56 -23.81
N SER A 291 -16.78 -10.21 -22.59
CA SER A 291 -18.14 -9.75 -22.31
C SER A 291 -18.29 -8.69 -21.22
N ASP A 292 -17.22 -8.19 -20.61
CA ASP A 292 -17.32 -7.11 -19.62
C ASP A 292 -17.72 -5.78 -20.28
N ASP A 293 -18.57 -5.01 -19.61
CA ASP A 293 -19.07 -3.74 -20.14
C ASP A 293 -17.97 -2.70 -20.38
N VAL A 294 -16.87 -2.80 -19.64
CA VAL A 294 -15.77 -1.81 -19.66
C VAL A 294 -14.52 -2.40 -20.30
N LEU A 295 -14.18 -3.65 -19.96
CA LEU A 295 -12.91 -4.29 -20.31
C LEU A 295 -12.98 -5.23 -21.53
N ALA A 296 -14.16 -5.49 -22.10
CA ALA A 296 -14.27 -6.35 -23.28
C ALA A 296 -13.40 -5.85 -24.44
N GLY A 297 -12.59 -6.75 -24.99
CA GLY A 297 -11.67 -6.48 -26.09
C GLY A 297 -10.47 -5.59 -25.72
N ARG A 298 -10.23 -5.32 -24.43
CA ARG A 298 -9.17 -4.41 -23.96
C ARG A 298 -7.96 -5.12 -23.37
N LEU A 299 -8.02 -6.43 -23.10
CA LEU A 299 -6.98 -7.13 -22.36
C LEU A 299 -6.06 -7.92 -23.31
N ASP A 300 -4.76 -7.61 -23.36
CA ASP A 300 -3.79 -8.42 -24.09
C ASP A 300 -3.31 -9.60 -23.22
N LEU A 301 -4.07 -10.68 -23.27
CA LEU A 301 -3.83 -11.91 -22.50
C LEU A 301 -2.71 -12.80 -23.08
N ASP A 302 -2.12 -12.42 -24.22
CA ASP A 302 -0.86 -13.00 -24.69
C ASP A 302 0.35 -12.36 -24.02
N ARG A 303 0.17 -11.25 -23.29
CA ARG A 303 1.23 -10.50 -22.64
C ARG A 303 0.92 -10.30 -21.16
N VAL A 304 1.01 -11.40 -20.42
CA VAL A 304 0.73 -11.43 -18.98
C VAL A 304 2.03 -11.41 -18.18
N GLY A 305 2.09 -10.58 -17.15
CA GLY A 305 3.13 -10.62 -16.12
C GLY A 305 2.53 -10.81 -14.74
N MET A 306 3.37 -11.10 -13.76
CA MET A 306 2.96 -11.14 -12.36
C MET A 306 4.04 -10.54 -11.45
N PHE A 307 3.60 -9.80 -10.44
CA PHE A 307 4.46 -9.26 -9.40
C PHE A 307 3.80 -9.35 -8.03
N GLY A 308 4.62 -9.31 -6.98
CA GLY A 308 4.11 -9.32 -5.62
C GLY A 308 5.21 -9.15 -4.60
N VAL A 309 4.81 -8.65 -3.42
CA VAL A 309 5.72 -8.36 -2.31
C VAL A 309 5.60 -9.43 -1.23
N SER A 310 6.73 -9.81 -0.62
CA SER A 310 6.74 -10.75 0.50
C SER A 310 6.09 -12.09 0.11
N LEU A 311 5.14 -12.61 0.89
CA LEU A 311 4.31 -13.77 0.52
C LEU A 311 3.82 -13.71 -0.94
N GLY A 312 3.35 -12.55 -1.40
CA GLY A 312 2.89 -12.36 -2.79
C GLY A 312 3.99 -12.52 -3.83
N GLY A 313 5.25 -12.25 -3.48
CA GLY A 313 6.41 -12.56 -4.31
C GLY A 313 6.71 -14.05 -4.38
N ALA A 314 6.51 -14.80 -3.29
CA ALA A 314 6.64 -16.25 -3.29
C ALA A 314 5.52 -16.91 -4.10
N VAL A 315 4.28 -16.41 -3.96
CA VAL A 315 3.13 -16.77 -4.80
C VAL A 315 3.38 -16.40 -6.26
N THR A 316 4.02 -15.26 -6.54
CA THR A 316 4.46 -14.90 -7.90
C THR A 316 5.41 -15.94 -8.47
N GLY A 317 6.46 -16.32 -7.72
CA GLY A 317 7.40 -17.36 -8.13
C GLY A 317 6.71 -18.70 -8.42
N GLU A 318 5.81 -19.13 -7.55
CA GLU A 318 5.06 -20.37 -7.71
C GLU A 318 4.09 -20.33 -8.91
N THR A 319 3.34 -19.24 -9.07
CA THR A 319 2.43 -19.05 -10.22
C THR A 319 3.21 -19.10 -11.53
N CYS A 320 4.34 -18.39 -11.58
CA CYS A 320 5.27 -18.38 -12.69
C CYS A 320 5.88 -19.75 -13.03
N LYS A 321 5.95 -20.67 -12.06
CA LYS A 321 6.39 -22.04 -12.28
C LYS A 321 5.30 -22.88 -12.95
N VAL A 322 4.03 -22.68 -12.56
CA VAL A 322 2.91 -23.56 -12.94
C VAL A 322 2.04 -23.04 -14.07
N GLU A 323 2.06 -21.73 -14.35
CA GLU A 323 1.18 -21.07 -15.32
C GLU A 323 1.96 -20.51 -16.53
N PRO A 324 1.95 -21.21 -17.68
CA PRO A 324 2.73 -20.80 -18.86
C PRO A 324 2.22 -19.52 -19.53
N ARG A 325 0.99 -19.05 -19.24
CA ARG A 325 0.51 -17.76 -19.74
C ARG A 325 1.24 -16.58 -19.11
N VAL A 326 1.81 -16.73 -17.91
CA VAL A 326 2.60 -15.68 -17.26
C VAL A 326 4.01 -15.62 -17.87
N ARG A 327 4.27 -14.57 -18.65
CA ARG A 327 5.49 -14.40 -19.46
C ARG A 327 6.57 -13.50 -18.84
N ALA A 328 6.32 -12.89 -17.68
CA ALA A 328 7.31 -12.10 -16.96
C ALA A 328 7.03 -12.11 -15.45
N CYS A 329 8.05 -12.32 -14.63
CA CYS A 329 7.91 -12.55 -13.19
C CYS A 329 8.72 -11.56 -12.38
N LEU A 330 8.08 -10.92 -11.40
CA LEU A 330 8.70 -9.96 -10.51
C LEU A 330 8.42 -10.25 -9.02
N PRO A 331 9.15 -11.20 -8.40
CA PRO A 331 9.13 -11.38 -6.94
C PRO A 331 9.83 -10.20 -6.23
N ILE A 332 9.20 -9.64 -5.20
CA ILE A 332 9.71 -8.50 -4.44
C ILE A 332 9.98 -8.90 -2.97
N ASP A 333 11.24 -8.74 -2.56
CA ASP A 333 11.80 -8.89 -1.21
C ASP A 333 11.38 -10.17 -0.46
N VAL A 334 11.57 -11.32 -1.08
CA VAL A 334 11.21 -12.63 -0.51
C VAL A 334 12.10 -13.76 -1.01
N PHE A 335 12.21 -14.81 -0.20
CA PHE A 335 12.73 -16.11 -0.65
C PHE A 335 11.83 -16.76 -1.71
N LEU A 336 12.40 -17.68 -2.48
CA LEU A 336 11.65 -18.49 -3.45
C LEU A 336 11.35 -19.88 -2.87
N PRO A 337 10.11 -20.40 -3.03
CA PRO A 337 9.73 -21.73 -2.52
C PRO A 337 10.67 -22.83 -3.00
N ALA A 338 10.84 -23.88 -2.19
CA ALA A 338 11.77 -24.98 -2.48
C ALA A 338 11.55 -25.61 -3.87
N ASP A 339 10.31 -25.85 -4.26
CA ASP A 339 9.97 -26.40 -5.58
C ASP A 339 10.29 -25.45 -6.73
N VAL A 340 10.13 -24.13 -6.54
CA VAL A 340 10.53 -23.12 -7.52
C VAL A 340 12.04 -23.10 -7.65
N VAL A 341 12.76 -23.23 -6.53
CA VAL A 341 14.21 -23.41 -6.56
C VAL A 341 14.53 -24.71 -7.31
N GLU A 342 13.97 -25.86 -6.97
CA GLU A 342 14.32 -27.13 -7.62
C GLU A 342 14.10 -27.10 -9.14
N GLN A 343 12.91 -26.68 -9.58
CA GLN A 343 12.50 -26.73 -11.00
C GLN A 343 13.01 -25.55 -11.84
N GLY A 344 13.27 -24.40 -11.20
CA GLY A 344 13.63 -23.15 -11.86
C GLY A 344 12.45 -22.47 -12.57
N LEU A 345 12.73 -21.31 -13.17
CA LEU A 345 11.78 -20.52 -13.95
C LEU A 345 12.29 -20.38 -15.39
N ARG A 346 11.38 -20.21 -16.37
CA ARG A 346 11.74 -20.23 -17.80
C ARG A 346 11.60 -18.88 -18.50
N GLN A 347 10.62 -18.10 -18.09
CA GLN A 347 10.36 -16.73 -18.53
C GLN A 347 11.35 -15.74 -17.90
N PRO A 348 11.46 -14.50 -18.44
CA PRO A 348 12.19 -13.42 -17.79
C PRO A 348 11.80 -13.21 -16.33
N VAL A 349 12.78 -13.06 -15.46
CA VAL A 349 12.56 -12.81 -14.02
C VAL A 349 13.40 -11.65 -13.53
N MET A 350 12.79 -10.76 -12.75
CA MET A 350 13.51 -9.75 -11.99
C MET A 350 13.18 -9.89 -10.51
N TRP A 351 14.19 -9.86 -9.66
CA TRP A 351 14.01 -9.70 -8.23
C TRP A 351 14.32 -8.26 -7.86
N ILE A 352 13.40 -7.63 -7.12
CA ILE A 352 13.67 -6.38 -6.40
C ILE A 352 13.75 -6.73 -4.91
N SER A 353 14.88 -6.45 -4.28
CA SER A 353 15.10 -6.72 -2.85
C SER A 353 16.13 -5.72 -2.31
N ARG A 354 16.85 -6.06 -1.26
CA ARG A 354 17.79 -5.21 -0.53
C ARG A 354 18.97 -6.05 -0.05
N ASP A 355 20.05 -5.40 0.35
CA ASP A 355 21.24 -6.10 0.80
C ASP A 355 21.08 -6.73 2.19
N ALA A 356 21.82 -7.82 2.42
CA ALA A 356 21.85 -8.53 3.70
C ALA A 356 22.18 -7.63 4.90
N GLY A 357 23.02 -6.60 4.72
CA GLY A 357 23.33 -5.65 5.77
C GLY A 357 22.13 -4.81 6.19
N THR A 358 21.26 -4.44 5.24
CA THR A 358 20.01 -3.74 5.52
C THR A 358 18.98 -4.64 6.18
N MET A 359 18.82 -5.89 5.74
CA MET A 359 17.93 -6.86 6.38
C MET A 359 18.29 -7.09 7.86
N ARG A 360 19.58 -7.25 8.17
CA ARG A 360 20.07 -7.38 9.55
C ARG A 360 19.76 -6.16 10.41
N ARG A 361 19.89 -4.95 9.86
CA ARG A 361 19.57 -3.70 10.57
C ARG A 361 18.08 -3.58 10.88
N GLU A 362 17.22 -4.09 10.02
CA GLU A 362 15.78 -4.16 10.29
C GLU A 362 15.43 -5.23 11.35
N GLY A 363 16.33 -6.19 11.58
CA GLY A 363 16.18 -7.22 12.61
C GLY A 363 15.77 -8.59 12.07
N TRP A 364 15.99 -8.87 10.79
CA TRP A 364 15.80 -10.21 10.22
C TRP A 364 16.79 -11.21 10.82
N SER A 365 16.35 -12.47 10.98
CA SER A 365 17.24 -13.54 11.43
C SER A 365 18.27 -13.90 10.36
N GLU A 366 19.45 -14.39 10.74
CA GLU A 366 20.45 -14.81 9.76
C GLU A 366 19.92 -15.93 8.83
N SER A 367 19.04 -16.80 9.33
CA SER A 367 18.39 -17.82 8.50
C SER A 367 17.50 -17.21 7.43
N ASP A 368 16.70 -16.19 7.75
CA ASP A 368 15.81 -15.55 6.77
C ASP A 368 16.60 -14.75 5.73
N VAL A 369 17.68 -14.07 6.16
CA VAL A 369 18.59 -13.34 5.28
C VAL A 369 19.28 -14.29 4.31
N GLU A 370 19.88 -15.36 4.82
CA GLU A 370 20.56 -16.37 4.00
C GLU A 370 19.57 -17.07 3.06
N GLU A 371 18.41 -17.48 3.55
CA GLU A 371 17.39 -18.13 2.73
C GLU A 371 16.94 -17.24 1.57
N THR A 372 16.64 -15.97 1.84
CA THR A 372 16.17 -15.02 0.82
C THR A 372 17.21 -14.86 -0.29
N HIS A 373 18.46 -14.56 0.08
CA HIS A 373 19.52 -14.35 -0.91
C HIS A 373 19.92 -15.64 -1.62
N ARG A 374 20.02 -16.77 -0.91
CA ARG A 374 20.42 -18.06 -1.47
C ARG A 374 19.41 -18.60 -2.46
N THR A 375 18.11 -18.56 -2.14
CA THR A 375 17.06 -19.07 -3.02
C THR A 375 16.90 -18.22 -4.27
N MET A 376 16.90 -16.88 -4.12
CA MET A 376 16.93 -15.95 -5.26
C MET A 376 18.12 -16.23 -6.18
N ARG A 377 19.33 -16.33 -5.61
CA ARG A 377 20.56 -16.62 -6.37
C ARG A 377 20.48 -17.96 -7.09
N ALA A 378 20.01 -19.00 -6.41
CA ALA A 378 19.90 -20.34 -6.97
C ALA A 378 18.95 -20.44 -8.16
N VAL A 379 17.87 -19.63 -8.20
CA VAL A 379 16.98 -19.55 -9.37
C VAL A 379 17.64 -18.71 -10.47
N PHE A 380 18.16 -17.53 -10.15
CA PHE A 380 18.83 -16.63 -11.10
C PHE A 380 19.97 -17.31 -11.87
N ASP A 381 20.82 -18.08 -11.19
CA ASP A 381 21.98 -18.77 -11.78
C ASP A 381 21.58 -19.88 -12.77
N ARG A 382 20.35 -20.37 -12.70
CA ARG A 382 19.81 -21.42 -13.59
C ARG A 382 18.82 -20.93 -14.64
N LEU A 383 18.52 -19.63 -14.69
CA LEU A 383 17.59 -19.10 -15.68
C LEU A 383 18.08 -19.40 -17.11
N PRO A 384 17.21 -19.89 -18.00
CA PRO A 384 17.59 -20.14 -19.39
C PRO A 384 17.70 -18.86 -20.22
N GLY A 385 17.13 -17.75 -19.75
CA GLY A 385 17.10 -16.47 -20.44
C GLY A 385 17.32 -15.26 -19.52
N ALA A 386 16.69 -14.14 -19.84
CA ALA A 386 16.83 -12.88 -19.13
C ALA A 386 16.53 -12.98 -17.62
N GLY A 387 17.48 -12.50 -16.81
CA GLY A 387 17.35 -12.44 -15.35
C GLY A 387 17.91 -11.14 -14.79
N TYR A 388 17.32 -10.60 -13.72
CA TYR A 388 17.80 -9.39 -13.07
C TYR A 388 17.73 -9.49 -11.55
N ILE A 389 18.77 -9.07 -10.85
CA ILE A 389 18.74 -8.85 -9.40
C ILE A 389 18.98 -7.35 -9.18
N VAL A 390 17.99 -6.71 -8.57
CA VAL A 390 17.95 -5.29 -8.24
C VAL A 390 17.92 -5.20 -6.71
N LEU A 391 19.05 -4.93 -6.07
CA LEU A 391 19.08 -4.69 -4.63
C LEU A 391 19.10 -3.19 -4.37
N VAL A 392 18.24 -2.74 -3.46
CA VAL A 392 18.13 -1.34 -3.04
C VAL A 392 18.53 -1.21 -1.57
N PRO A 393 19.83 -1.11 -1.26
CA PRO A 393 20.33 -0.85 0.08
C PRO A 393 19.64 0.32 0.77
N GLY A 394 19.44 0.17 2.08
CA GLY A 394 18.81 1.19 2.91
C GLY A 394 17.28 1.20 2.88
N MET A 395 16.62 0.33 2.10
CA MET A 395 15.18 0.08 2.23
C MET A 395 14.88 -1.00 3.27
N TYR A 396 13.84 -0.82 4.07
CA TYR A 396 13.25 -1.85 4.92
C TYR A 396 12.12 -2.58 4.18
N HIS A 397 11.67 -3.72 4.70
CA HIS A 397 10.71 -4.58 3.99
C HIS A 397 9.40 -3.85 3.69
N ALA A 398 8.94 -3.02 4.64
CA ALA A 398 7.74 -2.21 4.47
C ALA A 398 7.89 -1.09 3.41
N ASP A 399 9.11 -0.73 3.01
CA ASP A 399 9.33 0.30 1.99
C ASP A 399 8.95 -0.16 0.57
N PHE A 400 8.74 -1.47 0.38
CA PHE A 400 8.25 -2.05 -0.88
C PHE A 400 6.72 -2.00 -1.02
N SER A 401 6.00 -1.29 -0.16
CA SER A 401 4.55 -1.10 -0.23
C SER A 401 4.15 0.35 0.05
N ASP A 402 2.85 0.64 0.10
CA ASP A 402 2.35 1.98 0.42
C ASP A 402 2.48 2.34 1.92
N PHE A 403 2.93 1.40 2.76
CA PHE A 403 3.00 1.57 4.22
C PHE A 403 3.75 2.83 4.69
N PRO A 404 4.89 3.25 4.08
CA PRO A 404 5.58 4.47 4.49
C PRO A 404 4.74 5.75 4.29
N LEU A 405 3.71 5.73 3.43
CA LEU A 405 2.81 6.86 3.24
C LEU A 405 1.88 7.09 4.44
N PHE A 406 1.66 6.08 5.28
CA PHE A 406 0.72 6.18 6.42
C PHE A 406 1.26 7.11 7.51
N SER A 407 2.58 7.17 7.65
CA SER A 407 3.24 8.06 8.61
C SER A 407 4.64 8.47 8.14
N PRO A 408 4.75 9.38 7.16
CA PRO A 408 6.03 9.72 6.55
C PRO A 408 7.06 10.28 7.54
N TRP A 409 6.59 10.92 8.61
CA TRP A 409 7.44 11.54 9.63
C TRP A 409 7.85 10.59 10.76
N LEU A 410 7.08 9.53 11.02
CA LEU A 410 7.38 8.59 12.10
C LEU A 410 7.97 7.28 11.60
N ALA A 411 7.74 6.89 10.34
CA ALA A 411 8.15 5.58 9.84
C ALA A 411 9.64 5.32 10.08
N LYS A 412 10.51 6.25 9.68
CA LYS A 412 11.96 6.12 9.87
C LYS A 412 12.41 6.21 11.34
N PRO A 413 12.01 7.22 12.15
CA PRO A 413 12.37 7.27 13.57
C PRO A 413 11.91 6.07 14.40
N LEU A 414 10.78 5.44 14.04
CA LEU A 414 10.26 4.25 14.69
C LEU A 414 10.85 2.93 14.14
N GLY A 415 11.76 3.00 13.17
CA GLY A 415 12.36 1.81 12.54
C GLY A 415 11.39 1.01 11.67
N LEU A 416 10.26 1.61 11.26
CA LEU A 416 9.27 1.02 10.33
C LEU A 416 9.64 1.24 8.86
N SER A 417 10.65 2.07 8.59
CA SER A 417 11.16 2.39 7.25
C SER A 417 12.68 2.54 7.33
N GLY A 418 13.34 2.29 6.20
CA GLY A 418 14.78 2.24 6.12
C GLY A 418 15.48 3.60 6.15
N ALA A 419 16.79 3.57 5.93
CA ALA A 419 17.63 4.77 5.92
C ALA A 419 17.52 5.59 4.63
N LEU A 420 17.05 4.98 3.54
CA LEU A 420 16.91 5.62 2.24
C LEU A 420 15.91 6.80 2.31
N ASP A 421 16.07 7.76 1.41
CA ASP A 421 15.09 8.83 1.26
C ASP A 421 13.71 8.26 0.86
N PRO A 422 12.59 8.64 1.52
CA PRO A 422 11.28 8.05 1.24
C PRO A 422 10.80 8.22 -0.21
N HIS A 423 11.16 9.32 -0.87
CA HIS A 423 10.80 9.51 -2.27
C HIS A 423 11.60 8.55 -3.16
N ARG A 424 12.90 8.37 -2.88
CA ARG A 424 13.75 7.40 -3.59
C ARG A 424 13.31 5.96 -3.37
N ALA A 425 13.00 5.59 -2.13
CA ALA A 425 12.53 4.26 -1.76
C ALA A 425 11.26 3.83 -2.51
N ARG A 426 10.41 4.78 -2.86
CA ARG A 426 9.23 4.54 -3.71
C ARG A 426 9.56 4.49 -5.20
N VAL A 427 10.26 5.51 -5.72
CA VAL A 427 10.45 5.67 -7.18
C VAL A 427 11.36 4.61 -7.78
N ILE A 428 12.34 4.09 -7.01
CA ILE A 428 13.29 3.09 -7.53
C ILE A 428 12.57 1.77 -7.89
N PRO A 429 11.83 1.10 -6.98
CA PRO A 429 11.08 -0.11 -7.34
C PRO A 429 10.13 0.10 -8.52
N ASP A 430 9.39 1.21 -8.54
CA ASP A 430 8.43 1.53 -9.60
C ASP A 430 9.10 1.66 -10.97
N ALA A 431 10.23 2.39 -11.04
CA ALA A 431 10.98 2.59 -12.27
C ALA A 431 11.56 1.28 -12.82
N TYR A 432 12.07 0.41 -11.94
CA TYR A 432 12.59 -0.90 -12.36
C TYR A 432 11.46 -1.85 -12.77
N ALA A 433 10.35 -1.89 -12.04
CA ALA A 433 9.17 -2.68 -12.38
C ALA A 433 8.62 -2.29 -13.76
N LEU A 434 8.45 -1.00 -14.01
CA LEU A 434 8.02 -0.47 -15.31
C LEU A 434 9.00 -0.86 -16.41
N ALA A 435 10.31 -0.60 -16.23
CA ALA A 435 11.35 -0.95 -17.20
C ALA A 435 11.35 -2.45 -17.55
N PHE A 436 11.10 -3.31 -16.56
CA PHE A 436 11.04 -4.76 -16.72
C PHE A 436 9.85 -5.19 -17.55
N PHE A 437 8.64 -4.74 -17.20
CA PHE A 437 7.47 -5.10 -17.97
C PHE A 437 7.46 -4.45 -19.36
N ASP A 438 7.97 -3.23 -19.52
CA ASP A 438 8.04 -2.56 -20.82
C ASP A 438 8.94 -3.35 -21.77
N ARG A 439 10.09 -3.83 -21.28
CA ARG A 439 10.99 -4.68 -22.06
C ARG A 439 10.35 -6.02 -22.43
N HIS A 440 9.83 -6.75 -21.46
CA HIS A 440 9.47 -8.17 -21.66
C HIS A 440 8.04 -8.39 -22.12
N LEU A 441 7.13 -7.43 -21.91
CA LEU A 441 5.75 -7.52 -22.37
C LEU A 441 5.43 -6.54 -23.51
N LYS A 442 6.10 -5.39 -23.61
CA LYS A 442 5.86 -4.45 -24.73
C LYS A 442 6.96 -4.45 -25.79
N GLY A 443 8.12 -5.07 -25.52
CA GLY A 443 9.26 -5.06 -26.43
C GLY A 443 9.94 -3.69 -26.52
N LEU A 444 9.74 -2.83 -25.53
CA LEU A 444 10.28 -1.47 -25.52
C LEU A 444 11.74 -1.46 -25.00
N PRO A 445 12.56 -0.51 -25.46
CA PRO A 445 13.88 -0.29 -24.86
C PRO A 445 13.77 0.08 -23.37
N ALA A 446 14.65 -0.48 -22.55
CA ALA A 446 14.68 -0.25 -21.10
C ALA A 446 16.12 -0.13 -20.59
N PRO A 447 16.78 1.03 -20.77
CA PRO A 447 18.19 1.23 -20.42
C PRO A 447 18.54 0.90 -18.96
N LEU A 448 17.58 1.05 -18.03
CA LEU A 448 17.74 0.69 -16.61
C LEU A 448 18.09 -0.78 -16.39
N LEU A 449 17.80 -1.64 -17.35
CA LEU A 449 18.06 -3.08 -17.30
C LEU A 449 19.30 -3.50 -18.11
N ASP A 450 20.00 -2.54 -18.71
CA ASP A 450 21.19 -2.80 -19.51
C ASP A 450 22.49 -2.65 -18.72
N ALA A 451 22.52 -1.72 -17.77
CA ALA A 451 23.67 -1.41 -16.93
C ALA A 451 23.22 -0.67 -15.65
N PRO A 452 24.10 -0.56 -14.64
CA PRO A 452 23.89 0.36 -13.53
C PRO A 452 23.55 1.78 -14.00
N SER A 453 22.62 2.45 -13.31
CA SER A 453 22.08 3.74 -13.73
C SER A 453 22.59 4.87 -12.84
N ALA A 454 23.15 5.92 -13.45
CA ALA A 454 23.54 7.14 -12.72
C ALA A 454 22.33 7.89 -12.12
N GLN A 455 21.11 7.63 -12.62
CA GLN A 455 19.88 8.16 -12.05
C GLN A 455 19.49 7.45 -10.74
N TYR A 456 19.93 6.19 -10.57
CA TYR A 456 19.65 5.34 -9.41
C TYR A 456 20.94 4.74 -8.84
N PRO A 457 21.89 5.58 -8.37
CA PRO A 457 23.18 5.13 -7.87
C PRO A 457 23.09 4.26 -6.60
N GLU A 458 21.94 4.21 -5.94
CA GLU A 458 21.67 3.37 -4.78
C GLU A 458 21.49 1.90 -5.16
N VAL A 459 21.16 1.61 -6.43
CA VAL A 459 20.83 0.25 -6.87
C VAL A 459 22.10 -0.55 -7.12
N LEU A 460 22.21 -1.69 -6.44
CA LEU A 460 23.14 -2.75 -6.82
C LEU A 460 22.46 -3.63 -7.86
N PHE A 461 22.99 -3.59 -9.08
CA PHE A 461 22.36 -4.21 -10.23
C PHE A 461 23.19 -5.39 -10.76
N GLU A 462 22.51 -6.50 -11.01
CA GLU A 462 23.07 -7.65 -11.69
C GLU A 462 22.11 -8.13 -12.77
N ARG A 463 22.66 -8.53 -13.92
CA ARG A 463 21.86 -9.06 -15.02
C ARG A 463 22.45 -10.35 -15.57
N ARG A 464 21.56 -11.21 -16.01
CA ARG A 464 21.83 -12.35 -16.88
C ARG A 464 21.19 -12.08 -18.23
N ALA A 465 21.98 -12.18 -19.28
CA ALA A 465 21.50 -12.01 -20.64
C ALA A 465 21.06 -13.36 -21.24
N ASP A 466 20.19 -13.31 -22.26
CA ASP A 466 19.89 -14.50 -23.06
C ASP A 466 21.20 -15.08 -23.62
N PRO A 467 21.34 -16.42 -23.71
CA PRO A 467 22.51 -17.07 -24.31
C PRO A 467 22.70 -16.57 -25.75
N GLY A 468 23.60 -15.60 -25.91
CA GLY A 468 23.76 -14.78 -27.12
C GLY A 468 24.28 -13.35 -26.85
N ARG A 469 24.16 -12.84 -25.62
CA ARG A 469 24.83 -11.62 -25.14
C ARG A 469 25.61 -11.94 -23.87
N THR A 470 26.85 -11.48 -23.77
CA THR A 470 27.78 -11.81 -22.68
C THR A 470 27.27 -11.31 -21.31
N ASN A 471 27.28 -12.20 -20.31
CA ASN A 471 27.06 -11.84 -18.90
C ASN A 471 28.19 -10.94 -18.40
N GLY A 472 27.85 -9.84 -17.75
CA GLY A 472 28.81 -8.99 -17.01
C GLY A 472 28.72 -9.27 -15.52
N PRO A 473 29.82 -9.22 -14.75
CA PRO A 473 29.79 -9.38 -13.30
C PRO A 473 29.09 -8.19 -12.63
N LEU A 474 28.69 -8.36 -11.35
CA LEU A 474 28.27 -7.28 -10.46
C LEU A 474 29.29 -6.12 -10.51
N VAL A 475 28.89 -4.98 -11.07
CA VAL A 475 29.68 -3.73 -11.04
C VAL A 475 29.03 -2.82 -10.01
N ARG A 476 29.85 -2.33 -9.06
CA ARG A 476 29.45 -1.36 -8.03
C ARG A 476 29.17 0.02 -8.61
#